data_AF-A0AA38GT68-F1
#
_entry.id   AF-A0AA38GT68-F1
#
_cell.length_a   1.000
_cell.length_b   1.000
_cell.length_c   1.000
_cell.angle_alpha   90.00
_cell.angle_beta   90.00
_cell.angle_gamma   90.00
#
_symmetry.space_group_name_H-M   'P 1'
#
loop_
_entity.id
_entity.type
_entity.pdbx_description
1 polymer ?
#
loop_
_entity_poly.entity_id
_entity_poly.type
_entity_poly.pdbx_seq_one_letter_code
_entity_poly.pdbx_strand_id
1 'polypeptide(L)'
;AYRTSIRTPTGATPFSLVYGSEAVLPLEVQIPSLRVSLREFVSDEDYRQNRLAQLELLDERRLNALDHHQVYLERVKRAYNKHLQHRDFKIGDLVLKENQNVTTLERSQR
;
A
#
# COMPACT_ATOMS: atom_id res chain seq x y z
N ALA A 1 11.66 5.90 0.41
CA ALA A 1 11.23 4.91 1.43
C ALA A 1 9.83 4.34 1.15
N TYR A 2 8.77 5.17 1.06
CA TYR A 2 7.38 4.68 0.95
C TYR A 2 7.15 3.57 -0.10
N ARG A 3 7.72 3.73 -1.31
CA ARG A 3 7.53 2.79 -2.42
C ARG A 3 8.24 1.45 -2.24
N THR A 4 9.27 1.40 -1.39
CA THR A 4 10.17 0.24 -1.24
C THR A 4 10.05 -0.40 0.14
N SER A 5 9.13 0.07 0.98
CA SER A 5 8.84 -0.50 2.29
C SER A 5 7.50 -1.21 2.27
N ILE A 6 7.42 -2.35 2.95
CA ILE A 6 6.18 -3.12 3.07
C ILE A 6 5.13 -2.27 3.79
N ARG A 7 3.91 -2.22 3.25
CA ARG A 7 2.81 -1.47 3.85
C ARG A 7 1.90 -2.42 4.61
N THR A 8 1.59 -2.09 5.85
CA THR A 8 0.66 -2.86 6.69
C THR A 8 -0.69 -3.16 6.03
N PRO A 9 -1.30 -2.25 5.24
CA PRO A 9 -2.58 -2.54 4.60
C PRO A 9 -2.48 -3.58 3.49
N THR A 10 -1.38 -3.62 2.73
CA THR A 10 -1.29 -4.46 1.51
C THR A 10 -0.35 -5.66 1.67
N GLY A 11 0.46 -5.70 2.73
CA GLY A 11 1.47 -6.75 2.94
C GLY A 11 2.63 -6.73 1.94
N ALA A 12 2.66 -5.77 1.01
CA ALA A 12 3.64 -5.68 -0.07
C ALA A 12 4.24 -4.27 -0.19
N THR A 13 5.34 -4.14 -0.93
CA THR A 13 5.89 -2.82 -1.30
C THR A 13 5.07 -2.22 -2.45
N PRO A 14 4.77 -0.91 -2.45
CA PRO A 14 4.04 -0.31 -3.56
C PRO A 14 4.75 -0.44 -4.92
N PHE A 15 6.08 -0.51 -4.92
CA PHE A 15 6.87 -0.72 -6.13
C PHE A 15 6.61 -2.10 -6.74
N SER A 16 6.60 -3.17 -5.93
CA SER A 16 6.42 -4.52 -6.47
C SER A 16 5.01 -4.77 -7.02
N LEU A 17 3.99 -4.12 -6.48
CA LEU A 17 2.61 -4.17 -7.03
C LEU A 17 2.48 -3.47 -8.39
N VAL A 18 3.37 -2.53 -8.71
CA VAL A 18 3.38 -1.84 -10.01
C VAL A 18 4.24 -2.59 -11.01
N TYR A 19 5.45 -3.01 -10.61
CA TYR A 19 6.48 -3.48 -11.54
C TYR A 19 6.73 -5.00 -11.54
N GLY A 20 6.10 -5.75 -10.63
CA GLY A 20 6.24 -7.22 -10.53
C GLY A 20 7.36 -7.71 -9.63
N SER A 21 8.31 -6.85 -9.27
CA SER A 21 9.50 -7.23 -8.50
C SER A 21 9.86 -6.17 -7.47
N GLU A 22 10.64 -6.54 -6.45
CA GLU A 22 11.18 -5.55 -5.50
C GLU A 22 12.19 -4.62 -6.18
N ALA A 23 12.19 -3.35 -5.80
CA ALA A 23 13.14 -2.38 -6.33
C ALA A 23 14.57 -2.74 -5.90
N VAL A 24 15.55 -2.50 -6.76
CA VAL A 24 16.97 -2.49 -6.38
C VAL A 24 17.28 -1.13 -5.79
N LEU A 25 17.69 -1.09 -4.52
CA LEU A 25 18.00 0.16 -3.84
C LEU A 25 19.39 0.68 -4.25
N PRO A 26 19.63 1.99 -4.27
CA PRO A 26 20.96 2.54 -4.55
C PRO A 26 22.05 1.98 -3.63
N LEU A 27 21.72 1.73 -2.35
CA LEU A 27 22.65 1.13 -1.39
C LEU A 27 23.08 -0.29 -1.78
N GLU A 28 22.20 -1.08 -2.40
CA GLU A 28 22.54 -2.42 -2.88
C GLU A 28 23.46 -2.42 -4.08
N VAL A 29 23.54 -1.30 -4.81
CA VAL A 29 24.49 -1.12 -5.91
C VAL A 29 25.81 -0.59 -5.37
N GLN A 30 25.77 0.35 -4.42
CA GLN A 30 26.98 0.90 -3.79
C GLN A 30 27.71 -0.15 -2.95
N ILE A 31 26.97 -0.99 -2.24
CA ILE A 31 27.46 -2.17 -1.53
C ILE A 31 26.80 -3.36 -2.23
N PRO A 32 27.49 -4.02 -3.19
CA PRO A 32 26.91 -5.06 -4.03
C PRO A 32 26.16 -6.11 -3.20
N SER A 33 24.83 -6.05 -3.28
CA SER A 33 23.98 -7.05 -2.63
C SER A 33 24.06 -8.36 -3.38
N LEU A 34 23.71 -9.48 -2.73
CA LEU A 34 23.70 -10.80 -3.38
C LEU A 34 22.91 -10.79 -4.70
N ARG A 35 21.79 -10.06 -4.74
CA ARG A 35 20.95 -9.92 -5.93
C ARG A 35 21.66 -9.20 -7.08
N VAL A 36 22.45 -8.17 -6.77
CA VAL A 36 23.23 -7.43 -7.77
C VAL A 36 24.41 -8.29 -8.25
N SER A 37 25.13 -8.94 -7.34
CA SER A 37 26.26 -9.81 -7.68
C SER A 37 25.84 -11.02 -8.52
N LEU A 38 24.69 -11.63 -8.22
CA LEU A 38 24.17 -12.77 -8.98
C LEU A 38 23.73 -12.40 -10.41
N ARG A 39 23.40 -11.12 -10.68
CA ARG A 39 22.99 -10.68 -12.02
C ARG A 39 24.06 -10.96 -13.08
N GLU A 40 25.34 -10.87 -12.72
CA GLU A 40 26.48 -11.11 -13.62
C GLU A 40 26.63 -12.58 -14.04
N PHE A 41 26.10 -13.50 -13.23
CA PHE A 41 26.17 -14.95 -13.47
C PHE A 41 24.94 -15.51 -14.18
N VAL A 42 23.95 -14.66 -14.48
CA VAL A 42 22.68 -15.07 -15.11
C VAL A 42 22.70 -14.63 -16.57
N SER A 43 22.41 -15.57 -17.48
CA SER A 43 22.30 -15.24 -18.91
C SER A 43 21.16 -14.26 -19.16
N ASP A 44 21.25 -13.48 -20.24
CA ASP A 44 20.18 -12.55 -20.57
C ASP A 44 18.86 -13.26 -20.89
N GLU A 45 18.91 -14.48 -21.43
CA GLU A 45 17.72 -15.28 -21.68
C GLU A 45 17.06 -15.69 -20.36
N ASP A 46 17.83 -16.26 -19.43
CA ASP A 46 17.33 -16.65 -18.11
C ASP A 46 16.75 -15.46 -17.34
N TYR A 47 17.35 -14.28 -17.47
CA TYR A 47 16.82 -13.06 -16.86
C TYR A 47 15.48 -12.64 -17.45
N ARG A 48 15.34 -12.70 -18.78
CA ARG A 48 14.08 -12.41 -19.45
C ARG A 48 12.98 -13.39 -19.04
N GLN A 49 13.31 -14.68 -18.99
CA GLN A 49 12.37 -15.73 -18.54
C GLN A 49 11.93 -15.51 -17.09
N ASN A 50 12.87 -15.24 -16.18
CA ASN A 50 12.55 -14.89 -14.80
C ASN A 50 11.68 -13.63 -14.70
N ARG A 51 11.93 -12.63 -15.55
CA ARG A 51 11.11 -11.40 -15.57
C ARG A 51 9.69 -11.68 -16.07
N LEU A 52 9.51 -12.54 -17.06
CA LEU A 52 8.19 -12.95 -17.55
C LEU A 52 7.41 -13.67 -16.45
N ALA A 53 8.03 -14.66 -15.78
CA ALA A 53 7.41 -15.38 -14.67
C ALA A 53 6.97 -14.44 -13.51
N GLN A 54 7.77 -13.41 -13.19
CA GLN A 54 7.40 -12.40 -12.20
C GLN A 54 6.19 -11.55 -12.62
N LEU A 55 6.06 -11.27 -13.92
CA LEU A 55 4.94 -10.51 -14.47
C LEU A 55 3.66 -11.37 -14.52
N GLU A 56 3.77 -12.66 -14.82
CA GLU A 56 2.64 -13.59 -14.77
C GLU A 56 2.04 -13.67 -13.36
N LEU A 57 2.88 -13.70 -12.33
CA LEU A 57 2.44 -13.74 -10.93
C LEU A 57 1.94 -12.37 -10.40
N LEU A 58 2.08 -11.29 -11.17
CA LEU A 58 1.81 -9.93 -10.67
C LEU A 58 0.34 -9.74 -10.30
N ASP A 59 -0.58 -10.28 -11.09
CA ASP A 59 -2.00 -10.11 -10.83
C ASP A 59 -2.46 -10.90 -9.59
N GLU A 60 -1.90 -12.08 -9.36
CA GLU A 60 -2.12 -12.82 -8.11
C GLU A 60 -1.61 -12.04 -6.89
N ARG A 61 -0.44 -11.41 -6.99
CA ARG A 61 0.09 -10.55 -5.92
C ARG A 61 -0.80 -9.34 -5.66
N ARG A 62 -1.36 -8.73 -6.71
CA ARG A 62 -2.31 -7.61 -6.59
C ARG A 62 -3.61 -8.04 -5.93
N LEU A 63 -4.14 -9.21 -6.31
CA LEU A 63 -5.35 -9.76 -5.69
C LEU A 63 -5.13 -10.02 -4.20
N ASN A 64 -4.04 -10.69 -3.84
CA ASN A 64 -3.66 -10.90 -2.45
C ASN A 64 -3.50 -9.58 -1.67
N ALA A 65 -2.94 -8.54 -2.30
CA ALA A 65 -2.79 -7.22 -1.69
C ALA A 65 -4.14 -6.52 -1.44
N LEU A 66 -5.12 -6.72 -2.34
CA LEU A 66 -6.49 -6.22 -2.18
C LEU A 66 -7.20 -6.92 -1.02
N ASP A 67 -7.06 -8.23 -0.91
CA ASP A 67 -7.66 -9.02 0.19
C ASP A 67 -7.11 -8.56 1.55
N HIS A 68 -5.78 -8.41 1.67
CA HIS A 68 -5.16 -7.85 2.86
C HIS A 68 -5.68 -6.44 3.17
N HIS A 69 -5.85 -5.61 2.14
CA HIS A 69 -6.32 -4.24 2.30
C HIS A 69 -7.75 -4.20 2.85
N GLN A 70 -8.63 -5.06 2.34
CA GLN A 70 -10.00 -5.16 2.81
C GLN A 70 -10.04 -5.56 4.29
N VAL A 71 -9.30 -6.61 4.68
CA VAL A 71 -9.22 -7.04 6.07
C VAL A 71 -8.65 -5.94 6.97
N TYR A 72 -7.62 -5.22 6.50
CA TYR A 72 -7.06 -4.09 7.22
C TYR A 72 -8.10 -2.98 7.45
N LEU A 73 -8.84 -2.59 6.40
CA LEU A 73 -9.88 -1.56 6.50
C LEU A 73 -10.99 -1.98 7.46
N GLU A 74 -11.42 -3.23 7.43
CA GLU A 74 -12.39 -3.74 8.40
C GLU A 74 -11.88 -3.63 9.83
N ARG A 75 -10.63 -4.00 10.08
CA ARG A 75 -10.01 -3.88 11.41
C ARG A 75 -9.96 -2.42 11.87
N VAL A 76 -9.57 -1.50 10.99
CA VAL A 76 -9.54 -0.06 11.29
C VAL A 76 -10.96 0.46 11.58
N LYS A 77 -11.95 0.07 10.77
CA LYS A 77 -13.35 0.44 10.98
C LYS A 77 -13.88 -0.07 12.31
N ARG A 78 -13.60 -1.33 12.67
CA ARG A 78 -14.01 -1.90 13.98
C ARG A 78 -13.36 -1.17 15.14
N ALA A 79 -12.06 -0.86 15.06
CA ALA A 79 -11.35 -0.11 16.09
C ALA A 79 -11.92 1.30 16.28
N TYR A 80 -12.20 2.01 15.19
CA TYR A 80 -12.85 3.32 15.23
C TYR A 80 -14.26 3.23 15.84
N ASN A 81 -15.08 2.32 15.33
CA ASN A 81 -16.47 2.15 15.76
C ASN A 81 -16.59 1.72 17.23
N LYS A 82 -15.61 0.99 17.77
CA LYS A 82 -15.59 0.60 19.20
C LYS A 82 -15.64 1.82 20.13
N HIS A 83 -15.09 2.95 19.71
CA HIS A 83 -15.07 4.19 20.50
C HIS A 83 -16.20 5.16 20.14
N LEU A 84 -17.03 4.83 19.15
CA LEU A 84 -18.22 5.61 18.83
C LEU A 84 -19.34 5.25 19.80
N GLN A 85 -19.71 6.19 20.65
CA GLN A 85 -20.93 6.08 21.45
C GLN A 85 -22.11 6.59 20.62
N HIS A 86 -23.15 5.76 20.50
CA HIS A 86 -24.42 6.23 19.95
C HIS A 86 -25.01 7.30 20.87
N ARG A 87 -25.47 8.40 20.29
CA ARG A 87 -26.16 9.47 21.01
C ARG A 87 -27.49 9.74 20.32
N ASP A 88 -28.55 9.62 21.10
CA ASP A 88 -29.88 10.06 20.70
C ASP A 88 -29.99 11.57 20.94
N PHE A 89 -30.50 12.30 19.95
CA PHE A 89 -30.75 13.74 20.06
C PHE A 89 -32.26 14.01 20.00
N LYS A 90 -32.72 14.94 20.82
CA LYS A 90 -34.12 15.37 20.87
C LYS A 90 -34.26 16.79 20.32
N ILE A 91 -35.49 17.12 19.94
CA ILE A 91 -35.83 18.48 19.51
C ILE A 91 -35.55 19.44 20.68
N GLY A 92 -34.69 20.44 20.45
CA GLY A 92 -34.22 21.38 21.45
C GLY A 92 -32.76 21.18 21.90
N ASP A 93 -32.13 20.04 21.55
CA ASP A 93 -30.72 19.80 21.88
C ASP A 93 -29.79 20.65 20.99
N LEU A 94 -28.81 21.31 21.61
CA LEU A 94 -27.76 22.02 20.89
C LEU A 94 -26.65 21.03 20.49
N VAL A 95 -26.42 20.89 19.19
CA VAL A 95 -25.39 20.02 18.64
C VAL A 95 -24.42 20.79 17.76
N LEU A 96 -23.15 20.38 17.78
CA LEU A 96 -22.14 20.90 16.87
C LEU A 96 -22.30 20.24 15.50
N LYS A 97 -22.61 21.03 14.49
CA LYS A 97 -22.66 20.58 13.10
C LYS A 97 -21.30 20.81 12.46
N GLU A 98 -20.78 19.79 11.78
CA GLU A 98 -19.58 19.96 10.95
C GLU A 98 -19.85 21.00 9.86
N ASN A 99 -18.98 22.01 9.80
CA ASN A 99 -19.17 23.16 8.93
C ASN A 99 -18.58 22.86 7.54
N GLN A 100 -19.43 22.40 6.60
CA GLN A 100 -19.03 21.92 5.27
C GLN A 100 -18.37 22.99 4.37
N ASN A 101 -18.48 24.27 4.74
CA ASN A 101 -17.95 25.40 3.98
C ASN A 101 -16.46 25.67 4.23
N VAL A 102 -15.88 25.16 5.32
CA VAL A 102 -14.45 25.33 5.64
C VAL A 102 -13.62 24.18 5.06
N THR A 103 -14.18 22.96 5.04
CA THR A 103 -13.50 21.73 4.57
C THR A 103 -13.32 21.66 3.06
N THR A 104 -14.12 22.36 2.26
CA THR A 104 -13.97 22.44 0.79
C THR A 104 -12.77 23.29 0.38
N LEU A 105 -12.39 24.29 1.16
CA LEU A 105 -11.24 25.16 0.87
C LEU A 105 -9.90 24.43 1.08
N GLU A 106 -9.80 23.54 2.06
CA GLU A 106 -8.56 22.78 2.33
C GLU A 106 -8.37 21.57 1.41
N ARG A 107 -9.45 20.96 0.90
CA ARG A 107 -9.37 19.85 -0.05
C ARG A 107 -9.05 20.27 -1.48
N SER A 108 -9.25 21.54 -1.83
CA SER A 108 -8.97 22.10 -3.16
C SER A 108 -7.50 22.54 -3.36
N GLN A 109 -6.69 22.55 -2.30
CA GLN A 109 -5.28 22.96 -2.37
C GLN A 109 -4.27 21.81 -2.18
N ARG A 110 -4.68 20.55 -2.39
CA ARG A 110 -3.78 19.39 -2.39
C ARG A 110 -3.91 18.56 -3.65
#